data_AF-A0A355V9Z2-F1
#
_entry.id   AF-A0A355V9Z2-F1
#
_cell.length_a   1.000
_cell.length_b   1.000
_cell.length_c   1.000
_cell.angle_alpha   90.00
_cell.angle_beta   90.00
_cell.angle_gamma   90.00
#
_symmetry.space_group_name_H-M   'P 1'
#
loop_
_entity.id
_entity.type
_entity.pdbx_description
1 polymer ?
#
loop_
_entity_poly.entity_id
_entity_poly.type
_entity_poly.pdbx_seq_one_letter_code
_entity_poly.pdbx_strand_id
1 'polypeptide(L)'
;MNKLLFKVHSYLALLAVVPILIVCVTGSILVFKHEIDSLLRGEHVRVEPQSQRMPLDSLMASVNQAHPDYEAVGWTLFQDPGRADQMYVMEKGTSDWSYVFLNQYTGQVLQEPELYDQFLTDWLLELHFNFLLHDAGMLVTSFFAVILMLLGFTGIYLHRKFWKNF
;
A
#
# COMPACT_ATOMS: atom_id res chain seq x y z
N MET A 1 -20.62 15.59 -31.22
CA MET A 1 -19.75 15.59 -30.02
C MET A 1 -20.13 16.81 -29.18
N ASN A 2 -20.40 16.66 -27.89
CA ASN A 2 -20.77 17.80 -27.05
C ASN A 2 -19.52 18.68 -26.84
N LYS A 3 -19.44 19.83 -27.52
CA LYS A 3 -18.24 20.69 -27.56
C LYS A 3 -17.87 21.23 -26.17
N LEU A 4 -18.86 21.49 -25.32
CA LEU A 4 -18.65 21.96 -23.95
C LEU A 4 -18.02 20.85 -23.10
N LEU A 5 -18.60 19.65 -23.14
CA LEU A 5 -18.11 18.50 -22.39
C LEU A 5 -16.69 18.11 -22.81
N PHE A 6 -16.38 18.20 -24.11
CA PHE A 6 -15.02 18.00 -24.61
C PHE A 6 -14.03 19.02 -24.04
N LYS A 7 -14.37 20.32 -24.04
CA LYS A 7 -13.50 21.35 -23.45
C LYS A 7 -13.28 21.11 -21.95
N VAL A 8 -14.35 20.85 -21.19
CA VAL A 8 -14.27 20.58 -19.74
C VAL A 8 -13.39 19.35 -19.47
N HIS A 9 -13.61 18.27 -20.20
CA HIS A 9 -12.80 17.06 -20.11
C HIS A 9 -11.31 17.35 -20.37
N SER A 10 -10.99 18.07 -21.45
CA SER A 10 -9.60 18.39 -21.78
C SER A 10 -8.91 19.28 -20.74
N TYR A 11 -9.61 20.28 -20.18
CA TYR A 11 -9.03 21.13 -19.13
C TYR A 11 -8.82 20.37 -17.82
N LEU A 12 -9.76 19.50 -17.42
CA LEU A 12 -9.58 18.64 -16.26
C LEU A 12 -8.43 17.65 -16.44
N ALA A 13 -8.31 17.05 -17.63
CA ALA A 13 -7.22 16.15 -17.96
C ALA A 13 -5.86 16.86 -17.88
N LEU A 14 -5.76 18.07 -18.43
CA LEU A 14 -4.53 18.86 -18.39
C LEU A 14 -4.13 19.23 -16.95
N LEU A 15 -5.10 19.59 -16.11
CA LEU A 15 -4.85 19.89 -14.70
C LEU A 15 -4.37 18.65 -13.92
N ALA A 16 -4.98 17.50 -14.18
CA ALA A 16 -4.78 16.30 -13.37
C ALA A 16 -3.66 15.37 -13.88
N VAL A 17 -3.07 15.64 -15.05
CA VAL A 17 -2.12 14.73 -15.71
C VAL A 17 -0.90 14.40 -14.83
N VAL A 18 -0.29 15.40 -14.20
CA VAL A 18 0.92 15.22 -13.39
C VAL A 18 0.65 14.38 -12.13
N PRO A 19 -0.31 14.76 -11.24
CA PRO A 19 -0.57 13.97 -10.04
C PRO A 19 -1.08 12.56 -10.36
N ILE A 20 -1.94 12.41 -11.38
CA ILE A 20 -2.40 11.07 -11.82
C ILE A 20 -1.22 10.24 -12.32
N LEU A 21 -0.31 10.81 -13.11
CA LEU A 21 0.85 10.09 -13.63
C LEU A 21 1.76 9.59 -12.50
N ILE A 22 2.01 10.42 -11.48
CA ILE A 22 2.79 10.01 -10.30
C ILE A 22 2.10 8.82 -9.60
N VAL A 23 0.80 8.91 -9.33
CA VAL A 23 0.03 7.84 -8.68
C VAL A 23 0.03 6.56 -9.54
N CYS A 24 -0.15 6.67 -10.86
CA CYS A 24 -0.13 5.51 -11.75
C CYS A 24 1.25 4.84 -11.81
N VAL A 25 2.34 5.61 -11.89
CA VAL A 25 3.71 5.07 -11.95
C VAL A 25 4.07 4.41 -10.63
N THR A 26 3.87 5.11 -9.52
CA THR A 26 4.13 4.56 -8.18
C THR A 26 3.28 3.32 -7.90
N GLY A 27 1.98 3.36 -8.23
CA GLY A 27 1.08 2.23 -8.06
C GLY A 27 1.52 1.01 -8.87
N SER A 28 1.98 1.21 -10.10
CA SER A 28 2.50 0.13 -10.95
C SER A 28 3.75 -0.54 -10.37
N ILE A 29 4.63 0.24 -9.74
CA ILE A 29 5.82 -0.29 -9.04
C ILE A 29 5.39 -1.05 -7.78
N LEU A 30 4.44 -0.52 -7.01
CA LEU A 30 3.97 -1.09 -5.75
C LEU A 30 3.25 -2.44 -5.90
N VAL A 31 2.76 -2.78 -7.09
CA VAL A 31 2.28 -4.16 -7.40
C VAL A 31 3.38 -5.19 -7.11
N PHE A 32 4.64 -4.83 -7.29
CA PHE A 32 5.80 -5.69 -7.05
C PHE A 32 6.47 -5.42 -5.69
N LYS A 33 5.75 -4.81 -4.74
CA LYS A 33 6.32 -4.43 -3.43
C LYS A 33 6.98 -5.63 -2.75
N HIS A 34 6.30 -6.77 -2.71
CA HIS A 34 6.82 -7.95 -2.03
C HIS A 34 8.10 -8.47 -2.70
N GLU A 35 8.13 -8.53 -4.02
CA GLU A 35 9.28 -8.97 -4.80
C GLU A 35 10.47 -8.02 -4.62
N ILE A 36 10.23 -6.71 -4.61
CA ILE A 36 11.25 -5.68 -4.38
C ILE A 36 11.79 -5.80 -2.94
N ASP A 37 10.91 -5.82 -1.93
CA ASP A 37 11.32 -5.99 -0.53
C ASP A 37 12.06 -7.30 -0.32
N SER A 38 11.62 -8.36 -0.99
CA SER A 38 12.24 -9.66 -0.91
C SER A 38 13.63 -9.71 -1.54
N LEU A 39 13.92 -8.87 -2.54
CA LEU A 39 15.24 -8.74 -3.13
C LEU A 39 16.17 -7.86 -2.27
N LEU A 40 15.62 -6.82 -1.64
CA LEU A 40 16.39 -5.84 -0.87
C LEU A 40 16.60 -6.24 0.59
N ARG A 41 15.64 -6.97 1.17
CA ARG A 41 15.53 -7.29 2.61
C ARG A 41 14.97 -8.69 2.83
N GLY A 42 15.37 -9.65 2.01
CA GLY A 42 14.86 -11.03 2.04
C GLY A 42 14.90 -11.67 3.43
N GLU A 43 15.86 -11.30 4.27
CA GLU A 43 16.04 -11.79 5.65
C GLU A 43 14.86 -11.47 6.57
N HIS A 44 14.15 -10.37 6.32
CA HIS A 44 13.03 -9.91 7.15
C HIS A 44 11.66 -10.32 6.59
N VAL A 45 11.54 -10.42 5.26
CA VAL A 45 10.25 -10.67 4.57
C VAL A 45 10.07 -12.11 4.09
N ARG A 46 11.12 -12.93 4.07
CA ARG A 46 11.04 -14.36 3.71
C ARG A 46 11.22 -15.25 4.92
N VAL A 47 10.54 -16.38 4.87
CA VAL A 47 10.67 -17.47 5.83
C VAL A 47 10.75 -18.80 5.09
N GLU A 48 11.39 -19.78 5.71
CA GLU A 48 11.38 -21.15 5.22
C GLU A 48 10.03 -21.81 5.54
N PRO A 49 9.26 -22.25 4.54
CA PRO A 49 7.97 -22.91 4.76
C PRO A 49 8.10 -24.17 5.62
N GLN A 50 7.25 -24.30 6.64
CA GLN A 50 7.14 -25.53 7.44
C GLN A 50 5.75 -26.16 7.32
N SER A 51 5.63 -27.38 7.82
CA SER A 51 4.40 -28.19 7.68
C SER A 51 3.20 -27.62 8.41
N GLN A 52 3.41 -26.93 9.55
CA GLN A 52 2.33 -26.43 10.39
C GLN A 52 2.64 -25.02 10.88
N ARG A 53 1.66 -24.13 10.67
CA ARG A 53 1.64 -22.78 11.23
C ARG A 53 1.33 -22.83 12.72
N MET A 54 1.97 -21.97 13.51
CA MET A 54 1.62 -21.81 14.92
C MET A 54 0.23 -21.18 15.11
N PRO A 55 -0.45 -21.43 16.25
CA PRO A 55 -1.69 -20.74 16.58
C PRO A 55 -1.51 -19.22 16.62
N LEU A 56 -2.51 -18.48 16.11
CA LEU A 56 -2.44 -17.02 16.03
C LEU A 56 -2.21 -16.37 17.40
N ASP A 57 -2.89 -16.88 18.44
CA ASP A 57 -2.74 -16.38 19.81
C ASP A 57 -1.30 -16.54 20.33
N SER A 58 -0.63 -17.64 19.97
CA SER A 58 0.76 -17.90 20.36
C SER A 58 1.72 -16.93 19.68
N LEU A 59 1.52 -16.67 18.39
CA LEU A 59 2.33 -15.72 17.61
C LEU A 59 2.14 -14.28 18.10
N MET A 60 0.91 -13.88 18.40
CA MET A 60 0.60 -12.59 19.00
C MET A 60 1.27 -12.44 20.38
N ALA A 61 1.24 -13.51 21.20
CA ALA A 61 1.96 -13.53 22.47
C ALA A 61 3.49 -13.42 22.27
N SER A 62 4.05 -14.07 21.26
CA SER A 62 5.49 -13.95 20.92
C SER A 62 5.89 -12.51 20.58
N VAL A 63 5.08 -11.80 19.79
CA VAL A 63 5.34 -10.39 19.44
C VAL A 63 5.23 -9.49 20.67
N ASN A 64 4.17 -9.64 21.48
CA ASN A 64 3.99 -8.86 22.70
C ASN A 64 5.06 -9.15 23.76
N GLN A 65 5.63 -10.36 23.78
CA GLN A 65 6.73 -10.73 24.68
C GLN A 65 8.08 -10.20 24.19
N ALA A 66 8.31 -10.20 22.86
CA ALA A 66 9.51 -9.65 22.26
C ALA A 66 9.59 -8.12 22.40
N HIS A 67 8.44 -7.43 22.35
CA HIS A 67 8.35 -5.98 22.47
C HIS A 67 7.35 -5.57 23.57
N PRO A 68 7.74 -5.59 24.85
CA PRO A 68 6.85 -5.31 25.98
C PRO A 68 6.24 -3.90 25.98
N ASP A 69 6.91 -2.94 25.35
CA ASP A 69 6.46 -1.55 25.23
C ASP A 69 5.41 -1.36 24.12
N TYR A 70 5.21 -2.38 23.29
CA TYR A 70 4.25 -2.37 22.19
C TYR A 70 3.09 -3.35 22.43
N GLU A 71 2.01 -3.15 21.71
CA GLU A 71 0.86 -4.04 21.66
C GLU A 71 0.49 -4.34 20.21
N ALA A 72 0.30 -5.62 19.89
CA ALA A 72 -0.22 -6.06 18.60
C ALA A 72 -1.67 -5.58 18.40
N VAL A 73 -1.90 -4.75 17.39
CA VAL A 73 -3.19 -4.09 17.11
C VAL A 73 -3.80 -4.51 15.77
N GLY A 74 -3.04 -5.17 14.90
CA GLY A 74 -3.52 -5.62 13.61
C GLY A 74 -2.61 -6.67 12.99
N TRP A 75 -3.11 -7.37 11.98
CA TRP A 75 -2.38 -8.46 11.35
C TRP A 75 -2.77 -8.61 9.88
N THR A 76 -1.77 -8.59 9.00
CA THR A 76 -1.91 -8.98 7.59
C THR A 76 -1.39 -10.41 7.39
N LEU A 77 -2.27 -11.28 6.92
CA LEU A 77 -1.96 -12.66 6.54
C LEU A 77 -1.67 -12.75 5.05
N PHE A 78 -0.58 -13.41 4.69
CA PHE A 78 -0.25 -13.67 3.30
C PHE A 78 -0.51 -15.13 2.94
N GLN A 79 -0.95 -15.37 1.70
CA GLN A 79 -1.18 -16.72 1.19
C GLN A 79 0.12 -17.45 0.81
N ASP A 80 1.18 -16.69 0.52
CA ASP A 80 2.49 -17.24 0.19
C ASP A 80 3.14 -17.84 1.45
N PRO A 81 3.39 -19.15 1.51
CA PRO A 81 4.00 -19.78 2.68
C PRO A 81 5.47 -19.37 2.88
N GLY A 82 6.14 -18.84 1.86
CA GLY A 82 7.52 -18.34 1.96
C GLY A 82 7.61 -16.89 2.43
N ARG A 83 6.48 -16.23 2.66
CA ARG A 83 6.41 -14.83 3.10
C ARG A 83 6.18 -14.75 4.60
N ALA A 84 6.97 -13.92 5.27
CA ALA A 84 6.76 -13.60 6.67
C ALA A 84 5.42 -12.89 6.87
N ASP A 85 4.72 -13.21 7.95
CA ASP A 85 3.52 -12.50 8.35
C ASP A 85 3.87 -11.07 8.79
N GLN A 86 2.98 -10.12 8.52
CA GLN A 86 3.15 -8.72 8.94
C GLN A 86 2.15 -8.39 10.04
N MET A 87 2.65 -7.99 11.20
CA MET A 87 1.84 -7.59 12.34
C MET A 87 2.01 -6.10 12.61
N TYR A 88 0.90 -5.42 12.84
CA TYR A 88 0.88 -4.02 13.25
C TYR A 88 0.96 -3.94 14.76
N VAL A 89 1.86 -3.10 15.23
CA VAL A 89 2.10 -2.88 16.66
C VAL A 89 1.95 -1.39 16.98
N MET A 90 1.42 -1.08 18.15
CA MET A 90 1.28 0.28 18.65
C MET A 90 2.07 0.42 19.95
N GLU A 91 2.84 1.49 20.09
CA GLU A 91 3.54 1.77 21.35
C GLU A 91 2.55 2.15 22.44
N LYS A 92 2.64 1.51 23.60
CA LYS A 92 1.69 1.68 24.71
C LYS A 92 1.70 3.12 25.22
N GLY A 93 0.51 3.72 25.27
CA GLY A 93 0.34 5.10 25.72
C GLY A 93 0.56 6.16 24.64
N THR A 94 0.85 5.74 23.40
CA THR A 94 0.87 6.62 22.23
C THR A 94 -0.20 6.19 21.21
N SER A 95 -0.28 6.93 20.11
CA SER A 95 -1.07 6.53 18.93
C SER A 95 -0.17 6.19 17.74
N ASP A 96 1.11 5.92 17.99
CA ASP A 96 2.10 5.71 16.94
C ASP A 96 2.09 4.24 16.50
N TRP A 97 1.84 4.03 15.20
CA TRP A 97 1.75 2.71 14.60
C TRP A 97 3.08 2.34 13.96
N SER A 98 3.53 1.12 14.23
CA SER A 98 4.69 0.49 13.59
C SER A 98 4.28 -0.89 13.09
N TYR A 99 5.17 -1.55 12.37
CA TYR A 99 4.97 -2.93 11.98
C TYR A 99 6.20 -3.78 12.23
N VAL A 100 5.96 -5.08 12.41
CA VAL A 100 7.00 -6.10 12.51
C VAL A 100 6.68 -7.24 11.56
N PHE A 101 7.72 -7.86 11.01
CA PHE A 101 7.60 -9.15 10.36
C PHE A 101 7.87 -10.25 11.37
N LEU A 102 7.07 -11.31 11.30
CA LEU A 102 7.23 -12.49 12.13
C LEU A 102 7.26 -13.76 11.29
N ASN A 103 7.99 -14.75 11.77
CA ASN A 103 7.97 -16.08 11.24
C ASN A 103 6.76 -16.85 11.79
N GLN A 104 5.78 -17.11 10.95
CA GLN A 104 4.53 -17.79 11.29
C GLN A 104 4.69 -19.26 11.69
N TYR A 105 5.86 -19.86 11.45
CA TYR A 105 6.17 -21.24 11.79
C TYR A 105 6.95 -21.37 13.10
N THR A 106 7.78 -20.39 13.45
CA THR A 106 8.64 -20.45 14.65
C THR A 106 8.27 -19.45 15.74
N GLY A 107 7.46 -18.43 15.43
CA GLY A 107 7.16 -17.33 16.35
C GLY A 107 8.30 -16.32 16.54
N GLN A 108 9.37 -16.46 15.74
CA GLN A 108 10.49 -15.53 15.76
C GLN A 108 10.09 -14.20 15.14
N VAL A 109 10.30 -13.09 15.85
CA VAL A 109 10.19 -11.75 15.29
C VAL A 109 11.45 -11.46 14.47
N LEU A 110 11.27 -11.03 13.22
CA LEU A 110 12.34 -10.92 12.23
C LEU A 110 12.94 -9.52 12.15
N GLN A 111 12.28 -8.51 12.71
CA GLN A 111 12.76 -7.13 12.77
C GLN A 111 12.20 -6.40 14.00
N GLU A 112 12.88 -5.35 14.42
CA GLU A 112 12.35 -4.41 15.41
C GLU A 112 11.13 -3.65 14.85
N PRO A 113 10.26 -3.07 15.70
CA PRO A 113 9.18 -2.21 15.26
C PRO A 113 9.71 -1.03 14.43
N GLU A 114 9.28 -0.96 13.17
CA GLU A 114 9.71 0.07 12.23
C GLU A 114 8.52 0.88 11.70
N LEU A 115 8.79 2.16 11.39
CA LEU A 115 7.82 3.10 10.82
C LEU A 115 7.66 2.89 9.30
N TYR A 116 6.54 3.36 8.76
CA TYR A 116 6.11 3.18 7.37
C TYR A 116 6.82 4.08 6.33
N ASP A 117 7.99 4.63 6.64
CA ASP A 117 8.73 5.55 5.76
C ASP A 117 10.19 5.13 5.50
N GLN A 118 10.70 4.12 6.23
CA GLN A 118 12.13 3.83 6.27
C GLN A 118 12.67 3.16 5.00
N PHE A 119 11.81 2.53 4.21
CA PHE A 119 12.23 1.77 3.04
C PHE A 119 11.65 2.28 1.74
N LEU A 120 12.36 2.00 0.64
CA LEU A 120 12.00 2.47 -0.70
C LEU A 120 10.55 2.19 -1.07
N THR A 121 10.04 0.99 -0.81
CA THR A 121 8.65 0.65 -1.13
C THR A 121 7.64 1.31 -0.21
N ASP A 122 8.01 1.59 1.03
CA ASP A 122 7.12 2.22 2.00
C ASP A 122 7.06 3.73 1.73
N TRP A 123 8.21 4.35 1.45
CA TRP A 123 8.29 5.71 0.90
C TRP A 123 7.51 5.87 -0.41
N LEU A 124 7.60 4.90 -1.33
CA LEU A 124 6.79 4.89 -2.56
C LEU A 124 5.30 4.79 -2.25
N LEU A 125 4.92 4.00 -1.24
CA LEU A 125 3.54 3.86 -0.80
C LEU A 125 3.01 5.18 -0.22
N GLU A 126 3.80 5.90 0.58
CA GLU A 126 3.45 7.23 1.05
C GLU A 126 3.30 8.22 -0.10
N LEU A 127 4.27 8.27 -1.02
CA LEU A 127 4.18 9.12 -2.21
C LEU A 127 2.93 8.80 -3.04
N HIS A 128 2.58 7.53 -3.18
CA HIS A 128 1.40 7.07 -3.92
C HIS A 128 0.08 7.47 -3.24
N PHE A 129 -0.01 7.25 -1.92
CA PHE A 129 -1.26 7.39 -1.18
C PHE A 129 -1.50 8.84 -0.73
N ASN A 130 -0.46 9.54 -0.32
CA ASN A 130 -0.55 10.86 0.29
C ASN A 130 0.43 11.91 -0.28
N PHE A 131 1.15 11.64 -1.37
CA PHE A 131 2.12 12.59 -1.93
C PHE A 131 3.18 13.10 -0.94
N LEU A 132 3.48 12.33 0.11
CA LEU A 132 4.37 12.73 1.23
C LEU A 132 3.85 13.92 2.05
N LEU A 133 2.55 14.22 1.95
CA LEU A 133 1.88 15.33 2.64
C LEU A 133 0.95 14.85 3.77
N HIS A 134 1.12 13.61 4.24
CA HIS A 134 0.33 13.02 5.32
C HIS A 134 -1.19 13.22 5.10
N ASP A 135 -1.93 13.70 6.09
CA ASP A 135 -3.40 13.86 6.01
C ASP A 135 -3.86 14.79 4.88
N ALA A 136 -3.13 15.90 4.65
CA ALA A 136 -3.43 16.81 3.55
C ALA A 136 -3.25 16.12 2.19
N GLY A 137 -2.23 15.27 2.11
CA GLY A 137 -1.96 14.40 0.99
C GLY A 137 -3.10 13.49 0.61
N MET A 138 -3.70 12.82 1.59
CA MET A 138 -4.84 11.93 1.36
C MET A 138 -6.03 12.66 0.72
N LEU A 139 -6.29 13.91 1.14
CA LEU A 139 -7.34 14.73 0.55
C LEU A 139 -7.02 15.10 -0.90
N VAL A 140 -5.77 15.46 -1.19
CA VAL A 140 -5.30 15.78 -2.55
C VAL A 140 -5.42 14.56 -3.47
N THR A 141 -4.94 13.40 -3.04
CA THR A 141 -5.05 12.14 -3.79
C THR A 141 -6.51 11.78 -4.05
N SER A 142 -7.37 11.88 -3.02
CA SER A 142 -8.80 11.61 -3.14
C SER A 142 -9.48 12.54 -4.14
N PHE A 143 -9.13 13.83 -4.14
CA PHE A 143 -9.64 14.79 -5.12
C PHE A 143 -9.26 14.42 -6.55
N PHE A 144 -7.98 14.07 -6.80
CA PHE A 144 -7.54 13.64 -8.13
C PHE A 144 -8.11 12.28 -8.54
N ALA A 145 -8.38 11.37 -7.60
CA ALA A 145 -9.06 10.11 -7.87
C ALA A 145 -10.50 10.34 -8.38
N VAL A 146 -11.23 11.29 -7.78
CA VAL A 146 -12.57 11.68 -8.27
C VAL A 146 -12.47 12.32 -9.66
N ILE A 147 -11.49 13.18 -9.90
CA ILE A 147 -11.26 13.75 -11.25
C ILE A 147 -10.98 12.63 -12.26
N LEU A 148 -10.11 11.67 -11.93
CA LEU A 148 -9.80 10.53 -12.79
C LEU A 148 -11.06 9.71 -13.12
N MET A 149 -11.92 9.46 -12.13
CA MET A 149 -13.18 8.77 -12.34
C MET A 149 -14.10 9.54 -13.31
N LEU A 150 -14.24 10.85 -13.13
CA LEU A 150 -15.01 11.72 -14.03
C LEU A 150 -14.42 11.73 -15.44
N LEU A 151 -13.09 11.79 -15.58
CA LEU A 151 -12.38 11.69 -16.86
C LEU A 151 -12.66 10.35 -17.54
N GLY A 152 -12.66 9.23 -16.81
CA GLY A 152 -13.02 7.92 -17.32
C GLY A 152 -14.43 7.88 -17.91
N PHE A 153 -15.44 8.32 -17.14
CA PHE A 153 -16.83 8.35 -17.60
C PHE A 153 -17.05 9.29 -18.79
N THR A 154 -16.50 10.51 -18.71
CA THR A 154 -16.65 11.51 -19.76
C THR A 154 -15.90 11.11 -21.03
N GLY A 155 -14.74 10.46 -20.90
CA GLY A 155 -13.97 9.90 -22.01
C GLY A 155 -14.74 8.83 -22.78
N ILE A 156 -15.25 7.83 -22.06
CA ILE A 156 -16.10 6.76 -22.63
C ILE A 156 -17.33 7.36 -23.32
N TYR A 157 -18.00 8.33 -22.68
CA TYR A 157 -19.20 8.97 -23.25
C TYR A 157 -18.89 9.76 -24.53
N LEU A 158 -17.82 10.56 -24.53
CA LEU A 158 -17.39 11.34 -25.70
C LEU A 158 -17.05 10.42 -26.89
N HIS A 159 -16.35 9.32 -26.60
CA HIS A 159 -15.83 8.39 -27.59
C HIS A 159 -16.74 7.17 -27.78
N ARG A 160 -17.99 7.19 -27.29
CA ARG A 160 -18.92 6.03 -27.30
C ARG A 160 -19.18 5.39 -28.67
N LYS A 161 -18.91 6.11 -29.75
CA LYS A 161 -19.08 5.62 -31.13
C LYS A 161 -17.76 5.16 -31.77
N PHE A 162 -16.66 5.04 -31.03
CA PHE A 162 -15.37 4.70 -31.62
C PHE A 162 -15.41 3.35 -32.36
N TRP A 163 -16.17 2.38 -31.84
CA TRP A 163 -16.38 1.05 -32.44
C TRP A 163 -17.23 1.05 -33.70
N LYS A 164 -17.94 2.14 -34.04
CA LYS A 164 -18.84 2.14 -35.21
C LYS A 164 -18.10 2.32 -36.55
N ASN A 165 -16.81 2.61 -36.49
CA ASN A 165 -15.95 2.84 -37.65
C ASN A 165 -14.83 1.77 -37.75
N PHE A 166 -14.96 0.67 -36.99
CA PHE A 166 -14.19 -0.56 -37.13
C PHE A 166 -15.11 -1.63 -37.73
#